data_AF-A0A9Q1H5H2-F1
#
_entry.id   AF-A0A9Q1H5H2-F1
#
_cell.length_a   1.000
_cell.length_b   1.000
_cell.length_c   1.000
_cell.angle_alpha   90.00
_cell.angle_beta   90.00
_cell.angle_gamma   90.00
#
_symmetry.space_group_name_H-M   'P 1'
#
loop_
_entity.id
_entity.type
_entity.pdbx_description
1 polymer ?
#
loop_
_entity_poly.entity_id
_entity_poly.type
_entity_poly.pdbx_seq_one_letter_code
_entity_poly.pdbx_strand_id
1 'polypeptide(L)'
;MIQMVNRDHPNAERNTTVVCAFSADDTMTNLKTGLLRLQQQVSELQKDYWGKKNIKRMMTAVMEKTKELCPDLTEDAKNIIQLYETLFRLFGCCHRLYNKSGVMTNEDIDTLDLTIQSYLAYFRTNFPEESVTPKMHLLEDHTIPFLRIWHVGLGFRGEQRGESVHAMLNAIKGDIRGLKDEMEVLKSVMTTHWVQTMPGAM
;
A
#
# COMPACT_ATOMS: atom_id res chain seq x y z
N MET A 1 6.66 -7.63 15.81
CA MET A 1 6.90 -8.14 14.45
C MET A 1 5.75 -7.70 13.57
N ILE A 2 5.99 -6.78 12.62
CA ILE A 2 4.98 -6.40 11.62
C ILE A 2 5.12 -7.37 10.46
N GLN A 3 4.22 -8.35 10.38
CA GLN A 3 4.28 -9.35 9.33
C GLN A 3 3.17 -9.08 8.30
N MET A 4 3.58 -8.85 7.05
CA MET A 4 2.66 -8.78 5.92
C MET A 4 2.22 -10.19 5.56
N VAL A 5 1.03 -10.60 6.00
CA VAL A 5 0.52 -11.94 5.68
C VAL A 5 -0.78 -11.81 4.91
N ASN A 6 -0.73 -12.09 3.61
CA ASN A 6 -1.87 -12.59 2.87
C ASN A 6 -1.46 -13.96 2.32
N ARG A 7 -2.07 -15.02 2.86
CA ARG A 7 -1.62 -16.40 2.65
C ARG A 7 -1.98 -16.94 1.26
N ASP A 8 -2.96 -16.32 0.59
CA ASP A 8 -3.48 -16.77 -0.69
C ASP A 8 -3.14 -15.79 -1.84
N HIS A 9 -3.11 -14.47 -1.60
CA HIS A 9 -2.84 -13.45 -2.65
C HIS A 9 -2.04 -12.23 -2.15
N PRO A 10 -0.69 -12.27 -2.12
CA PRO A 10 0.18 -11.27 -1.46
C PRO A 10 0.18 -9.82 -2.00
N ASN A 11 -0.66 -9.47 -3.00
CA ASN A 11 -0.66 -8.16 -3.67
C ASN A 11 -2.05 -7.53 -3.91
N ALA A 12 -3.15 -8.08 -3.40
CA ALA A 12 -4.47 -7.49 -3.63
C ALA A 12 -4.69 -6.22 -2.76
N GLU A 13 -5.00 -5.07 -3.38
CA GLU A 13 -5.35 -3.80 -2.71
C GLU A 13 -6.46 -3.97 -1.66
N ARG A 14 -7.37 -4.93 -1.88
CA ARG A 14 -8.57 -5.12 -1.05
C ARG A 14 -8.40 -6.11 0.10
N ASN A 15 -7.32 -6.89 0.13
CA ASN A 15 -7.11 -7.96 1.12
C ASN A 15 -5.73 -7.91 1.81
N THR A 16 -5.00 -6.79 1.70
CA THR A 16 -3.75 -6.63 2.45
C THR A 16 -4.06 -6.06 3.83
N THR A 17 -4.19 -6.93 4.83
CA THR A 17 -4.34 -6.52 6.23
C THR A 17 -2.96 -6.23 6.82
N VAL A 18 -2.67 -4.96 7.11
CA VAL A 18 -1.52 -4.60 7.95
C VAL A 18 -1.95 -4.81 9.40
N VAL A 19 -1.51 -5.92 10.00
CA VAL A 19 -1.76 -6.19 11.41
C VAL A 19 -0.54 -5.74 12.22
N CYS A 20 -0.70 -4.70 13.03
CA CYS A 20 0.17 -4.50 14.19
C CYS A 20 -0.27 -5.51 15.25
N ALA A 21 0.45 -6.63 15.36
CA ALA A 21 0.23 -7.58 16.44
C ALA A 21 0.70 -6.95 17.76
N PHE A 22 -0.26 -6.56 18.60
CA PHE A 22 -0.02 -6.24 20.00
C PHE A 22 -0.15 -7.52 20.82
N SER A 23 0.64 -7.64 21.88
CA SER A 23 0.54 -8.74 22.86
C SER A 23 -0.75 -8.60 23.68
N ALA A 24 -1.88 -9.06 23.14
CA ALA A 24 -3.14 -9.19 23.85
C ALA A 24 -3.67 -10.60 23.64
N ASP A 25 -4.27 -11.20 24.67
CA ASP A 25 -4.81 -12.55 24.56
C ASP A 25 -5.90 -12.64 23.48
N ASP A 26 -5.75 -13.65 22.62
CA ASP A 26 -6.58 -13.96 21.44
C ASP A 26 -8.00 -14.41 21.83
N THR A 27 -8.74 -13.55 22.53
CA THR A 27 -10.16 -13.78 22.79
C THR A 27 -11.00 -13.32 21.61
N MET A 28 -12.04 -14.09 21.25
CA MET A 28 -12.96 -13.77 20.17
C MET A 28 -13.59 -12.37 20.30
N THR A 29 -13.76 -11.88 21.53
CA THR A 29 -14.26 -10.55 21.87
C THR A 29 -13.26 -9.45 21.52
N ASN A 30 -11.97 -9.66 21.80
CA ASN A 30 -10.88 -8.73 21.44
C ASN A 30 -10.73 -8.64 19.92
N LEU A 31 -10.82 -9.78 19.23
CA LEU A 31 -10.78 -9.82 17.77
C LEU A 31 -11.96 -9.07 17.15
N LYS A 32 -13.20 -9.34 17.56
CA LYS A 32 -14.39 -8.68 16.98
C LYS A 32 -14.40 -7.17 17.22
N THR A 33 -14.08 -6.72 18.43
CA THR A 33 -14.10 -5.31 18.81
C THR A 33 -12.92 -4.55 18.20
N GLY A 34 -11.73 -5.18 18.18
CA GLY A 34 -10.52 -4.64 17.58
C GLY A 34 -10.60 -4.56 16.06
N LEU A 35 -11.04 -5.62 15.39
CA LEU A 35 -11.07 -5.72 13.93
C LEU A 35 -12.01 -4.71 13.27
N LEU A 36 -13.20 -4.46 13.82
CA LEU A 36 -14.12 -3.45 13.27
C LEU A 36 -13.53 -2.04 13.35
N ARG A 37 -12.94 -1.69 14.50
CA ARG A 37 -12.29 -0.39 14.70
C ARG A 37 -11.07 -0.23 13.80
N LEU A 38 -10.24 -1.27 13.71
CA LEU A 38 -9.08 -1.30 12.83
C LEU A 38 -9.48 -1.27 11.36
N GLN A 39 -10.55 -1.94 10.94
CA GLN A 39 -11.07 -1.93 9.58
C GLN A 39 -11.52 -0.52 9.15
N GLN A 40 -12.18 0.22 10.03
CA GLN A 40 -12.59 1.60 9.77
C GLN A 40 -11.37 2.54 9.70
N GLN A 41 -10.41 2.39 10.62
CA GLN A 41 -9.16 3.16 10.61
C GLN A 41 -8.27 2.85 9.40
N VAL A 42 -8.20 1.58 8.98
CA VAL A 42 -7.49 1.13 7.76
C VAL A 42 -8.19 1.68 6.52
N SER A 43 -9.52 1.66 6.47
CA SER A 43 -10.29 2.23 5.35
C SER A 43 -10.12 3.74 5.21
N GLU A 44 -9.89 4.45 6.31
CA GLU A 44 -9.53 5.88 6.29
C GLU A 44 -8.07 6.09 5.89
N LEU A 45 -7.14 5.31 6.44
CA LEU A 45 -5.71 5.40 6.14
C LEU A 45 -5.38 5.01 4.69
N GLN A 46 -6.13 4.08 4.09
CA GLN A 46 -5.98 3.66 2.69
C GLN A 46 -6.45 4.71 1.68
N LYS A 47 -7.34 5.64 2.09
CA LYS A 47 -7.85 6.70 1.21
C LYS A 47 -6.92 7.90 1.10
N ASP A 48 -6.00 8.07 2.05
CA ASP A 48 -5.06 9.18 2.04
C ASP A 48 -3.70 8.69 1.48
N TYR A 49 -3.20 9.34 0.42
CA TYR A 49 -1.84 9.14 -0.09
C TYR A 49 -0.82 9.22 1.05
N TRP A 50 0.15 8.28 1.10
CA TRP A 50 1.27 8.29 2.06
C TRP A 50 2.07 9.59 2.00
N GLY A 51 1.60 10.59 2.72
CA GLY A 51 2.17 11.92 2.82
C GLY A 51 2.56 12.25 4.26
N LYS A 52 3.38 13.29 4.44
CA LYS A 52 3.85 13.76 5.75
C LYS A 52 2.72 13.91 6.78
N LYS A 53 1.52 14.30 6.34
CA LYS A 53 0.33 14.47 7.18
C LYS A 53 -0.15 13.15 7.82
N ASN A 54 -0.11 12.04 7.08
CA ASN A 54 -0.61 10.74 7.55
C ASN A 54 0.37 10.07 8.50
N ILE A 55 1.67 10.16 8.19
CA ILE A 55 2.72 9.66 9.09
C ILE A 55 2.55 10.34 10.44
N LYS A 56 2.43 11.68 10.45
CA LYS A 56 2.19 12.45 11.68
C LYS A 56 0.90 12.04 12.40
N ARG A 57 -0.22 11.89 11.67
CA ARG A 57 -1.52 11.47 12.26
C ARG A 57 -1.41 10.09 12.93
N MET A 58 -0.75 9.14 12.28
CA MET A 58 -0.54 7.80 12.83
C MET A 58 0.34 7.83 14.07
N MET A 59 1.47 8.56 14.02
CA MET A 59 2.37 8.70 15.17
C MET A 59 1.71 9.38 16.36
N THR A 60 0.94 10.45 16.12
CA THR A 60 0.16 11.13 17.17
C THR A 60 -0.85 10.18 17.81
N ALA A 61 -1.58 9.40 17.01
CA ALA A 61 -2.59 8.48 17.53
C ALA A 61 -1.99 7.36 18.39
N VAL A 62 -0.83 6.83 18.00
CA VAL A 62 -0.08 5.87 18.82
C VAL A 62 0.34 6.52 20.14
N MET A 63 0.87 7.74 20.09
CA MET A 63 1.34 8.44 21.27
C MET A 63 0.22 8.77 22.27
N GLU A 64 -0.94 9.20 21.77
CA GLU A 64 -2.14 9.46 22.59
C GLU A 64 -2.63 8.17 23.26
N LYS A 65 -2.67 7.06 22.52
CA LYS A 65 -3.11 5.78 23.08
C LYS A 65 -2.12 5.20 24.10
N THR A 66 -0.82 5.36 23.90
CA THR A 66 0.16 4.97 24.92
C THR A 66 -0.03 5.78 26.20
N LYS A 67 -0.24 7.10 26.10
CA LYS A 67 -0.49 7.94 27.29
C LYS A 67 -1.76 7.54 28.05
N GLU A 68 -2.80 7.13 27.33
CA GLU A 68 -4.08 6.72 27.92
C GLU A 68 -4.00 5.35 28.61
N LEU A 69 -3.35 4.38 27.97
CA LEU A 69 -3.41 2.97 28.41
C LEU A 69 -2.17 2.53 29.21
N CYS A 70 -1.00 3.06 28.88
CA CYS A 70 0.29 2.62 29.43
C CYS A 70 1.26 3.81 29.60
N PRO A 71 0.96 4.77 30.51
CA PRO A 71 1.73 5.99 30.65
C PRO A 71 3.22 5.75 30.96
N ASP A 72 3.55 4.66 31.64
CA ASP A 72 4.93 4.28 31.98
C ASP A 72 5.78 3.96 30.74
N LEU A 73 5.16 3.55 29.63
CA LEU A 73 5.83 3.24 28.36
C LEU A 73 5.93 4.45 27.43
N THR A 74 5.60 5.66 27.91
CA THR A 74 5.56 6.86 27.07
C THR A 74 6.92 7.16 26.44
N GLU A 75 8.01 6.97 27.17
CA GLU A 75 9.35 7.28 26.64
C GLU A 75 9.80 6.27 25.58
N ASP A 76 9.56 4.98 25.81
CA ASP A 76 9.82 3.93 24.82
C ASP A 76 8.99 4.13 23.56
N ALA A 77 7.72 4.50 23.72
CA ALA A 77 6.85 4.80 22.59
C ALA A 77 7.33 6.00 21.78
N LYS A 78 7.85 7.06 22.42
CA LYS A 78 8.47 8.19 21.69
C LYS A 78 9.66 7.74 20.85
N ASN A 79 10.53 6.90 21.40
CA ASN A 79 11.70 6.37 20.69
C ASN A 79 11.29 5.53 19.47
N ILE A 80 10.30 4.64 19.66
CA ILE A 80 9.73 3.82 18.57
C ILE A 80 9.09 4.72 17.51
N ILE A 81 8.31 5.72 17.91
CA ILE A 81 7.68 6.67 16.99
C ILE A 81 8.72 7.40 16.14
N GLN A 82 9.79 7.90 16.75
CA GLN A 82 10.86 8.59 16.02
C GLN A 82 11.55 7.69 14.99
N LEU A 83 11.75 6.42 15.35
CA LEU A 83 12.30 5.39 14.48
C LEU A 83 11.42 5.17 13.25
N TYR A 84 10.14 4.90 13.46
CA TYR A 84 9.19 4.63 12.37
C TYR A 84 8.85 5.88 11.55
N GLU A 85 8.81 7.07 12.14
CA GLU A 85 8.64 8.32 11.40
C GLU A 85 9.78 8.52 10.39
N THR A 86 11.02 8.27 10.82
CA THR A 86 12.19 8.36 9.96
C THR A 86 12.13 7.32 8.84
N LEU A 87 11.80 6.06 9.18
CA LEU A 87 11.65 4.97 8.22
C LEU A 87 10.59 5.28 7.15
N PHE A 88 9.38 5.69 7.57
CA PHE A 88 8.29 6.01 6.64
C PHE A 88 8.57 7.27 5.81
N ARG A 89 9.30 8.24 6.36
CA ARG A 89 9.74 9.41 5.59
C ARG A 89 10.68 9.00 4.47
N LEU A 90 11.68 8.15 4.74
CA LEU A 90 12.62 7.64 3.74
C LEU A 90 11.90 6.84 2.65
N PHE A 91 11.01 5.92 3.06
CA PHE A 91 10.18 5.17 2.11
C PHE A 91 9.27 6.09 1.28
N GLY A 92 8.64 7.09 1.90
CA GLY A 92 7.77 8.05 1.22
C GLY A 92 8.50 8.89 0.16
N CYS A 93 9.81 9.12 0.31
CA CYS A 93 10.63 9.71 -0.74
C CYS A 93 10.79 8.76 -1.93
N CYS A 94 11.07 7.48 -1.69
CA CYS A 94 11.13 6.46 -2.74
C CYS A 94 9.79 6.37 -3.49
N HIS A 95 8.70 6.21 -2.73
CA HIS A 95 7.34 6.04 -3.25
C HIS A 95 6.91 7.16 -4.19
N ARG A 96 7.28 8.40 -3.89
CA ARG A 96 6.95 9.54 -4.73
C ARG A 96 7.67 9.51 -6.08
N LEU A 97 8.94 9.09 -6.08
CA LEU A 97 9.78 9.11 -7.26
C LEU A 97 9.44 7.96 -8.21
N TYR A 98 9.29 6.74 -7.71
CA TYR A 98 8.95 5.60 -8.59
C TYR A 98 7.48 5.60 -9.05
N ASN A 99 6.57 6.30 -8.35
CA ASN A 99 5.18 6.47 -8.80
C ASN A 99 4.95 7.74 -9.63
N LYS A 100 6.02 8.41 -10.09
CA LYS A 100 5.90 9.59 -10.96
C LYS A 100 5.13 9.21 -12.23
N SER A 101 4.04 9.93 -12.49
CA SER A 101 3.21 9.76 -13.69
C SER A 101 3.88 10.47 -14.87
N GLY A 102 4.87 9.84 -15.49
CA GLY A 102 5.54 10.40 -16.66
C GLY A 102 6.92 9.80 -16.92
N VAL A 103 7.60 10.39 -17.89
CA VAL A 103 8.98 10.05 -18.22
C VAL A 103 9.89 10.49 -17.07
N MET A 104 10.78 9.60 -16.65
CA MET A 104 11.82 9.85 -15.65
C MET A 104 13.13 10.19 -16.34
N THR A 105 13.76 11.29 -15.96
CA THR A 105 15.11 11.62 -16.44
C THR A 105 16.15 10.73 -15.75
N ASN A 106 17.38 10.70 -16.26
CA ASN A 106 18.44 9.95 -15.60
C ASN A 106 18.72 10.49 -14.19
N GLU A 107 18.59 11.79 -13.98
CA GLU A 107 18.76 12.47 -12.69
C GLU A 107 17.64 12.10 -11.71
N ASP A 108 16.39 11.96 -12.20
CA ASP A 108 15.28 11.43 -11.39
C ASP A 108 15.61 10.01 -10.89
N ILE A 109 16.18 9.18 -11.77
CA ILE A 109 16.53 7.78 -11.46
C ILE A 109 17.73 7.72 -10.50
N ASP A 110 18.75 8.56 -10.69
CA ASP A 110 19.89 8.68 -9.76
C ASP A 110 19.41 9.11 -8.36
N THR A 111 18.50 10.08 -8.31
CA THR A 111 17.91 10.55 -7.06
C THR A 111 17.13 9.43 -6.37
N LEU A 112 16.37 8.64 -7.13
CA LEU A 112 15.64 7.50 -6.59
C LEU A 112 16.59 6.44 -6.04
N ASP A 113 17.68 6.12 -6.74
CA ASP A 113 18.68 5.15 -6.28
C ASP A 113 19.25 5.56 -4.92
N LEU A 114 19.76 6.79 -4.80
CA LEU A 114 20.27 7.34 -3.54
C LEU A 114 19.22 7.29 -2.40
N THR A 115 17.95 7.50 -2.74
CA THR A 115 16.86 7.45 -1.77
C THR A 115 16.58 6.01 -1.31
N ILE A 116 16.60 5.03 -2.22
CA ILE A 116 16.44 3.61 -1.92
C ILE A 116 17.59 3.12 -1.03
N GLN A 117 18.83 3.47 -1.38
CA GLN A 117 20.01 3.15 -0.58
C GLN A 117 19.90 3.73 0.83
N SER A 118 19.47 5.00 0.94
CA SER A 118 19.27 5.64 2.26
C SER A 118 18.19 4.95 3.09
N TYR A 119 17.08 4.56 2.45
CA TYR A 119 16.00 3.82 3.11
C TYR A 119 16.45 2.45 3.62
N LEU A 120 17.12 1.66 2.79
CA LEU A 120 17.52 0.30 3.17
C LEU A 120 18.73 0.26 4.09
N ALA A 121 19.67 1.20 3.97
CA ALA A 121 20.74 1.37 4.96
C ALA A 121 20.14 1.69 6.35
N TYR A 122 19.16 2.60 6.40
CA TYR A 122 18.47 2.92 7.65
C TYR A 122 17.71 1.71 8.20
N PHE A 123 17.01 0.96 7.35
CA PHE A 123 16.29 -0.26 7.75
C PHE A 123 17.24 -1.30 8.35
N ARG A 124 18.31 -1.68 7.64
CA ARG A 124 19.27 -2.69 8.12
C ARG A 124 19.98 -2.27 9.40
N THR A 125 20.25 -0.97 9.57
CA THR A 125 20.93 -0.44 10.77
C THR A 125 20.03 -0.51 12.01
N ASN A 126 18.74 -0.18 11.86
CA ASN A 126 17.82 -0.08 12.99
C ASN A 126 17.01 -1.36 13.25
N PHE A 127 16.98 -2.28 12.27
CA PHE A 127 16.27 -3.56 12.34
C PHE A 127 17.19 -4.70 11.88
N PRO A 128 18.33 -4.94 12.56
CA PRO A 128 19.35 -5.89 12.10
C PRO A 128 18.88 -7.35 12.08
N GLU A 129 17.91 -7.70 12.93
CA GLU A 129 17.32 -9.04 13.02
C GLU A 129 16.19 -9.26 12.00
N GLU A 130 15.70 -8.20 11.37
CA GLU A 130 14.59 -8.29 10.43
C GLU A 130 15.10 -8.63 9.02
N SER A 131 14.38 -9.53 8.36
CA SER A 131 14.73 -9.95 6.99
C SER A 131 14.27 -8.90 5.97
N VAL A 132 15.09 -8.70 4.92
CA VAL A 132 14.69 -7.90 3.76
C VAL A 132 13.59 -8.65 2.99
N THR A 133 12.42 -8.04 2.85
CA THR A 133 11.30 -8.66 2.13
C THR A 133 11.56 -8.71 0.63
N PRO A 134 10.90 -9.61 -0.13
CA PRO A 134 11.02 -9.64 -1.58
C PRO A 134 10.70 -8.30 -2.26
N LYS A 135 9.73 -7.54 -1.75
CA LYS A 135 9.39 -6.20 -2.28
C LYS A 135 10.52 -5.19 -2.05
N MET A 136 11.20 -5.27 -0.91
CA MET A 136 12.36 -4.42 -0.61
C MET A 136 13.56 -4.79 -1.47
N HIS A 137 13.79 -6.08 -1.71
CA HIS A 137 14.82 -6.55 -2.64
C HIS A 137 14.54 -6.11 -4.10
N LEU A 138 13.28 -6.24 -4.55
CA LEU A 138 12.86 -5.72 -5.87
C LEU A 138 13.05 -4.21 -5.96
N LEU A 139 12.78 -3.48 -4.88
CA LEU A 139 13.02 -2.05 -4.80
C LEU A 139 14.52 -1.73 -4.94
N GLU A 140 15.39 -2.45 -4.22
CA GLU A 140 16.84 -2.23 -4.21
C GLU A 140 17.52 -2.58 -5.52
N ASP A 141 17.33 -3.82 -5.99
CA ASP A 141 18.21 -4.41 -6.99
C ASP A 141 17.63 -4.36 -8.40
N HIS A 142 16.30 -4.26 -8.53
CA HIS A 142 15.62 -4.43 -9.83
C HIS A 142 14.94 -3.15 -10.32
N THR A 143 14.58 -2.23 -9.42
CA THR A 143 13.87 -1.01 -9.80
C THR A 143 14.73 -0.08 -10.64
N ILE A 144 15.98 0.17 -10.25
CA ILE A 144 16.86 1.07 -11.02
C ILE A 144 17.17 0.51 -12.42
N PRO A 145 17.61 -0.75 -12.59
CA PRO A 145 17.80 -1.33 -13.92
C PRO A 145 16.55 -1.22 -14.80
N PHE A 146 15.36 -1.53 -14.25
CA PHE A 146 14.11 -1.41 -14.98
C PHE A 146 13.86 0.03 -15.45
N LEU A 147 14.01 1.01 -14.56
CA LEU A 147 13.77 2.42 -14.89
C LEU A 147 14.77 2.98 -15.90
N ARG A 148 16.01 2.47 -15.93
CA ARG A 148 17.01 2.86 -16.94
C ARG A 148 16.70 2.35 -18.35
N ILE A 149 15.93 1.27 -18.46
CA ILE A 149 15.52 0.72 -19.76
C ILE A 149 14.30 1.46 -20.29
N TRP A 150 13.33 1.73 -19.40
CA TRP A 150 12.00 2.19 -19.83
C TRP A 150 11.76 3.67 -19.61
N HIS A 151 12.55 4.34 -18.76
CA HIS A 151 12.43 5.76 -18.39
C HIS A 151 11.00 6.18 -18.00
N VAL A 152 10.21 5.28 -17.44
CA VAL A 152 8.85 5.58 -16.94
C VAL A 152 8.68 4.99 -15.55
N GLY A 153 8.00 5.73 -14.67
CA GLY A 153 7.73 5.27 -13.31
C GLY A 153 6.99 3.94 -13.28
N LEU A 154 7.18 3.17 -12.20
CA LEU A 154 6.53 1.87 -12.00
C LEU A 154 5.01 1.97 -12.06
N GLY A 155 4.43 3.09 -11.63
CA GLY A 155 2.99 3.34 -11.72
C GLY A 155 2.45 3.32 -13.16
N PHE A 156 3.27 3.56 -14.18
CA PHE A 156 2.83 3.53 -15.57
C PHE A 156 2.59 2.10 -16.10
N ARG A 157 3.39 1.14 -15.61
CA ARG A 157 3.31 -0.29 -15.96
C ARG A 157 2.77 -1.17 -14.82
N GLY A 158 2.32 -0.55 -13.74
CA GLY A 158 1.70 -1.24 -12.62
C GLY A 158 0.32 -1.81 -12.97
N GLU A 159 -0.10 -2.80 -12.19
CA GLU A 159 -1.37 -3.52 -12.36
C GLU A 159 -2.61 -2.69 -11.99
N GLN A 160 -2.43 -1.46 -11.49
CA GLN A 160 -3.51 -0.59 -11.04
C GLN A 160 -4.57 -0.33 -12.13
N ARG A 161 -4.17 -0.32 -13.41
CA ARG A 161 -5.13 -0.26 -14.53
C ARG A 161 -6.00 -1.51 -14.63
N GLY A 162 -5.46 -2.70 -14.37
CA GLY A 162 -6.24 -3.94 -14.30
C GLY A 162 -7.32 -3.88 -13.22
N GLU A 163 -6.98 -3.35 -12.04
CA GLU A 163 -7.94 -3.17 -10.94
C GLU A 163 -9.06 -2.17 -11.30
N SER A 164 -8.73 -1.11 -12.05
CA SER A 164 -9.75 -0.18 -12.56
C SER A 164 -10.71 -0.84 -13.57
N VAL A 165 -10.20 -1.71 -14.44
CA VAL A 165 -11.03 -2.51 -15.36
C VAL A 165 -11.94 -3.44 -14.58
N HIS A 166 -11.43 -4.12 -13.54
CA HIS A 166 -12.27 -4.94 -12.66
C HIS A 166 -13.40 -4.13 -11.99
N ALA A 167 -13.12 -2.90 -11.55
CA ALA A 167 -14.14 -2.02 -10.99
C ALA A 167 -15.22 -1.65 -12.03
N MET A 168 -14.81 -1.31 -13.26
CA MET A 168 -15.73 -1.00 -14.36
C MET A 168 -16.61 -2.21 -14.72
N LEU A 169 -16.03 -3.40 -14.88
CA LEU A 169 -16.78 -4.62 -15.20
C LEU A 169 -17.81 -4.95 -14.11
N ASN A 170 -17.45 -4.75 -12.84
CA ASN A 170 -18.39 -4.95 -11.73
C ASN A 170 -19.52 -3.93 -11.71
N ALA A 171 -19.26 -2.68 -12.10
CA ALA A 171 -20.30 -1.66 -12.25
C ALA A 171 -21.28 -2.05 -13.37
N ILE A 172 -20.77 -2.39 -14.56
CA ILE A 172 -21.58 -2.85 -15.70
C ILE A 172 -22.42 -4.08 -15.31
N LYS A 173 -21.81 -5.06 -14.64
CA LYS A 173 -22.52 -6.23 -14.12
C LYS A 173 -23.63 -5.86 -13.13
N GLY A 174 -23.41 -4.81 -12.33
CA GLY A 174 -24.39 -4.25 -11.41
C GLY A 174 -25.63 -3.70 -12.09
N ASP A 175 -25.48 -3.13 -13.29
CA ASP A 175 -26.58 -2.52 -14.05
C ASP A 175 -27.44 -3.55 -14.80
N ILE A 176 -26.92 -4.76 -15.04
CA ILE A 176 -27.59 -5.84 -15.80
C ILE A 176 -28.11 -6.99 -14.92
N ARG A 177 -28.33 -6.74 -13.62
CA ARG A 177 -28.78 -7.73 -12.61
C ARG A 177 -30.09 -8.48 -12.95
N GLY A 178 -30.82 -8.08 -13.99
CA GLY A 178 -32.04 -8.73 -14.45
C GLY A 178 -31.83 -9.96 -15.34
N LEU A 179 -30.62 -10.18 -15.86
CA LEU A 179 -30.29 -11.35 -16.69
C LEU A 179 -30.04 -12.58 -15.81
N LYS A 180 -30.70 -13.70 -16.13
CA LYS A 180 -30.58 -14.97 -15.38
C LYS A 180 -29.52 -15.91 -15.92
N ASP A 181 -29.14 -15.74 -17.19
CA ASP A 181 -28.15 -16.58 -17.85
C ASP A 181 -26.75 -15.98 -17.74
N GLU A 182 -25.79 -16.78 -17.27
CA GLU A 182 -24.41 -16.32 -17.03
C GLU A 182 -23.68 -15.96 -18.33
N MET A 183 -24.01 -16.64 -19.43
CA MET A 183 -23.39 -16.37 -20.73
C MET A 183 -23.90 -15.05 -21.33
N GLU A 184 -25.21 -14.78 -21.22
CA GLU A 184 -25.78 -13.48 -21.58
C GLU A 184 -25.22 -12.34 -20.71
N VAL A 185 -25.07 -12.55 -19.40
CA VAL A 185 -24.41 -11.59 -18.50
C VAL A 185 -22.99 -11.30 -18.96
N LEU A 186 -22.19 -12.33 -19.22
CA LEU A 186 -20.80 -12.17 -19.66
C LEU A 186 -20.73 -11.42 -20.99
N LYS A 187 -21.54 -11.82 -21.97
CA LYS A 187 -21.58 -11.19 -23.29
C LYS A 187 -21.96 -9.72 -23.20
N SER A 188 -23.01 -9.38 -22.43
CA SER A 188 -23.41 -7.99 -22.20
C SER A 188 -22.30 -7.17 -21.52
N VAL A 189 -21.66 -7.70 -20.46
CA VAL A 189 -20.55 -7.01 -19.79
C VAL A 189 -19.42 -6.69 -20.77
N MET A 190 -19.00 -7.69 -21.56
CA MET A 190 -17.89 -7.53 -22.50
C MET A 190 -18.23 -6.56 -23.63
N THR A 191 -19.44 -6.63 -24.20
CA THR A 191 -19.87 -5.70 -25.25
C THR A 191 -19.98 -4.27 -24.74
N THR A 192 -20.57 -4.06 -23.56
CA THR A 192 -20.68 -2.71 -22.97
C THR A 192 -19.30 -2.13 -22.63
N HIS A 193 -18.41 -2.94 -22.05
CA HIS A 193 -17.04 -2.50 -21.77
C HIS A 193 -16.29 -2.16 -23.05
N TRP A 194 -16.44 -2.97 -24.11
CA TRP A 194 -15.85 -2.69 -25.42
C TRP A 194 -16.29 -1.34 -25.97
N VAL A 195 -17.60 -1.07 -26.00
CA VAL A 195 -18.14 0.22 -26.48
C VAL A 195 -17.59 1.40 -25.67
N GLN A 196 -17.51 1.27 -24.34
CA GLN A 196 -17.00 2.33 -23.46
C GLN A 196 -15.50 2.60 -23.62
N THR A 197 -14.72 1.64 -24.11
CA THR A 197 -13.25 1.73 -24.19
C THR A 197 -12.74 1.87 -25.63
N MET A 198 -13.63 1.80 -26.62
CA MET A 198 -13.28 1.91 -28.03
C MET A 198 -12.87 3.36 -28.38
N PRO A 199 -11.64 3.59 -28.88
CA PRO A 199 -11.20 4.92 -29.30
C PRO A 199 -12.08 5.42 -30.46
N GLY A 200 -12.80 6.52 -30.26
CA GLY A 200 -13.70 7.11 -31.27
C GLY A 200 -15.20 6.84 -31.08
N ALA A 201 -15.62 6.25 -29.95
CA ALA A 201 -17.03 6.07 -29.60
C ALA A 201 -17.69 7.29 -28.90
N MET A 202 -17.08 8.48 -28.98
CA MET A 202 -17.67 9.79 -28.66
C MET A 202 -17.30 10.80 -29.73
#